data_AF-A0A9P8DWR3-F1
#
_entry.id   AF-A0A9P8DWR3-F1
#
_cell.length_a   1.000
_cell.length_b   1.000
_cell.length_c   1.000
_cell.angle_alpha   90.00
_cell.angle_beta   90.00
_cell.angle_gamma   90.00
#
_symmetry.space_group_name_H-M   'P 1'
#
loop_
_entity.id
_entity.type
_entity.pdbx_description
1 polymer ?
#
loop_
_entity_poly.entity_id
_entity_poly.type
_entity_poly.pdbx_seq_one_letter_code
_entity_poly.pdbx_strand_id
1 'polypeptide(L)'
;HFVKPSSMVDREAKKRGSGVYLMNRTVKMLPPKISSEICSLSPGEERYTVSVVFKINPDTGRVLDEDTWIGKAIIKSTGKVSYDQVDSIINGQGNSGLDGERASQIEMLHSISQKLRQARFGEGTSNNQPLRLIYQLDDENVPVEHNIFDSSPAHELIEELSHKTNSFVAQKIFAGLPEKALLRKQAPPNPRRLATLNERMANIGVDVDTSSSGALQNSLFQIEDADVRKGVETLLIKAMRRAKYFIPSKAPVDQYSHYALNLPLYTHFTNPSRRYADIVVHRQLEHVLTNGAVEFTEDVEALAKTAETANTKKDSAHAAQEQSVHIESCRALDRKSQELGGDLISEGIVLCVYESAFDVLIPEYGFEKRVHCDQLPLKKAEFDKNKRLLELYWEKGVPSSAFVPEDEKPKASRANNWSAAAAARDSAATRAKEEETQRKQMDTATISTDDADALFDDDDDAVSEITEQTAGVSLNTDRNTQSMPPSPTRNGISSQQGPQRTKSDSKILHTTPEAKLSNKDKYLKLFSLRESDGNYIQDVREMSRVPVILKTDMTKSPPCLTIRSLNPYAL
;
A
#
# COMPACT_ATOMS: atom_id res chain seq x y z
N HIS A 1 0.74 -16.62 28.75
CA HIS A 1 1.55 -16.99 29.94
C HIS A 1 2.04 -15.77 30.72
N PHE A 2 2.92 -14.92 30.15
CA PHE A 2 3.58 -13.81 30.87
C PHE A 2 2.73 -12.54 31.03
N VAL A 3 1.86 -12.24 30.06
CA VAL A 3 0.95 -11.08 30.11
C VAL A 3 -0.41 -11.52 30.67
N LYS A 4 -0.57 -11.42 31.99
CA LYS A 4 -1.81 -11.81 32.68
C LYS A 4 -2.92 -10.77 32.45
N PRO A 5 -4.19 -11.19 32.29
CA PRO A 5 -5.32 -10.27 32.19
C PRO A 5 -5.32 -9.24 33.33
N SER A 6 -5.66 -7.99 33.02
CA SER A 6 -5.78 -6.86 33.97
C SER A 6 -4.47 -6.43 34.66
N SER A 7 -3.33 -7.06 34.37
CA SER A 7 -2.02 -6.60 34.83
C SER A 7 -1.64 -5.24 34.23
N MET A 8 -0.67 -4.54 34.84
CA MET A 8 -0.19 -3.25 34.29
C MET A 8 0.33 -3.39 32.86
N VAL A 9 1.04 -4.48 32.56
CA VAL A 9 1.55 -4.76 31.21
C VAL A 9 0.41 -5.02 30.23
N ASP A 10 -0.63 -5.75 30.63
CA ASP A 10 -1.81 -6.00 29.80
C ASP A 10 -2.57 -4.71 29.48
N ARG A 11 -2.77 -3.85 30.48
CA ARG A 11 -3.45 -2.56 30.30
C ARG A 11 -2.68 -1.64 29.33
N GLU A 12 -1.36 -1.60 29.44
CA GLU A 12 -0.53 -0.83 28.51
C GLU A 12 -0.52 -1.44 27.10
N ALA A 13 -0.45 -2.78 26.99
CA ALA A 13 -0.53 -3.47 25.70
C ALA A 13 -1.88 -3.23 25.01
N LYS A 14 -3.00 -3.31 25.77
CA LYS A 14 -4.36 -2.99 25.29
C LYS A 14 -4.46 -1.54 24.82
N LYS A 15 -3.84 -0.60 25.54
CA LYS A 15 -3.81 0.83 25.18
C LYS A 15 -3.01 1.09 23.90
N ARG A 16 -1.88 0.39 23.70
CA ARG A 16 -1.06 0.50 22.48
C ARG A 16 -1.72 -0.17 21.29
N GLY A 17 -2.33 -1.34 21.49
CA GLY A 17 -3.07 -2.11 20.48
C GLY A 17 -2.17 -2.85 19.48
N SER A 18 -1.20 -2.16 18.88
CA SER A 18 -0.18 -2.73 18.00
C SER A 18 1.19 -2.11 18.23
N GLY A 19 2.25 -2.79 17.79
CA GLY A 19 3.57 -2.20 17.58
C GLY A 19 3.56 -1.33 16.32
N VAL A 20 4.39 -0.29 16.28
CA VAL A 20 4.51 0.57 15.09
C VAL A 20 5.89 0.38 14.48
N TYR A 21 5.93 -0.05 13.22
CA TYR A 21 7.15 -0.29 12.47
C TYR A 21 7.37 0.86 11.48
N LEU A 22 8.50 1.56 11.62
CA LEU A 22 8.92 2.64 10.74
C LEU A 22 10.24 2.24 10.09
N MET A 23 10.60 2.89 8.98
CA MET A 23 11.82 2.60 8.24
C MET A 23 13.10 2.66 9.11
N ASN A 24 13.13 3.57 10.07
CA ASN A 24 14.31 3.84 10.90
C ASN A 24 14.18 3.41 12.36
N ARG A 25 12.98 3.00 12.82
CA ARG A 25 12.75 2.60 14.22
C ARG A 25 11.49 1.76 14.39
N THR A 26 11.42 1.04 15.51
CA THR A 26 10.22 0.30 15.92
C THR A 26 9.76 0.75 17.29
N VAL A 27 8.48 1.06 17.43
CA VAL A 27 7.80 1.34 18.71
C VAL A 27 7.11 0.05 19.14
N LYS A 28 7.70 -0.66 20.11
CA LYS A 28 7.21 -1.97 20.56
C LYS A 28 5.92 -1.84 21.40
N MET A 29 5.00 -2.80 21.24
CA MET A 29 3.80 -2.91 22.07
C MET A 29 4.15 -3.35 23.50
N LEU A 30 5.03 -4.34 23.64
CA LEU A 30 5.45 -4.88 24.93
C LEU A 30 6.84 -4.36 25.33
N PRO A 31 7.15 -4.33 26.65
CA PRO A 31 8.49 -4.02 27.14
C PRO A 31 9.57 -4.90 26.50
N PRO A 32 10.80 -4.40 26.28
CA PRO A 32 11.89 -5.18 25.69
C PRO A 32 12.17 -6.50 26.40
N LYS A 33 12.13 -6.51 27.74
CA LYS A 33 12.31 -7.72 28.54
C LYS A 33 11.30 -8.83 28.22
N ILE A 34 10.06 -8.47 27.91
CA ILE A 34 9.03 -9.47 27.53
C ILE A 34 9.16 -9.82 26.05
N SER A 35 9.19 -8.81 25.17
CA SER A 35 9.16 -9.01 23.72
C SER A 35 10.43 -9.62 23.13
N SER A 36 11.60 -9.19 23.61
CA SER A 36 12.90 -9.42 22.96
C SER A 36 13.78 -10.40 23.72
N GLU A 37 13.57 -10.54 25.04
CA GLU A 37 14.30 -11.51 25.85
C GLU A 37 13.41 -12.74 26.11
N ILE A 38 12.32 -12.61 26.86
CA ILE A 38 11.59 -13.78 27.38
C ILE A 38 10.76 -14.49 26.30
N CYS A 39 10.04 -13.75 25.45
CA CYS A 39 9.19 -14.32 24.40
C CYS A 39 9.92 -14.53 23.07
N SER A 40 11.17 -14.06 22.95
CA SER A 40 11.98 -14.31 21.74
C SER A 40 12.37 -15.78 21.67
N LEU A 41 12.22 -16.39 20.50
CA LEU A 41 12.57 -17.79 20.26
C LEU A 41 14.07 -17.95 19.96
N SER A 42 14.91 -17.45 20.86
CA SER A 42 16.37 -17.42 20.70
C SER A 42 16.95 -18.85 20.57
N PRO A 43 17.92 -19.07 19.66
CA PRO A 43 18.55 -20.37 19.50
C PRO A 43 19.24 -20.87 20.77
N GLY A 44 19.18 -22.17 21.02
CA GLY A 44 19.85 -22.82 22.14
C GLY A 44 19.15 -22.67 23.50
N GLU A 45 18.04 -21.93 23.58
CA GLU A 45 17.29 -21.69 24.82
C GLU A 45 15.91 -22.36 24.77
N GLU A 46 15.46 -22.90 25.90
CA GLU A 46 14.10 -23.44 26.03
C GLU A 46 13.07 -22.31 26.15
N ARG A 47 12.03 -22.37 25.31
CA ARG A 47 11.03 -21.31 25.19
C ARG A 47 9.63 -21.88 25.18
N TYR A 48 8.73 -21.22 25.92
CA TYR A 48 7.31 -21.53 25.91
C TYR A 48 6.65 -21.04 24.63
N THR A 49 5.88 -21.91 24.00
CA THR A 49 5.15 -21.65 22.77
C THR A 49 3.71 -22.12 22.89
N VAL A 50 2.86 -21.55 22.05
CA VAL A 50 1.60 -22.17 21.66
C VAL A 50 1.82 -22.62 20.23
N SER A 51 1.79 -23.93 20.02
CA SER A 51 2.21 -24.58 18.79
C SER A 51 1.00 -25.17 18.08
N VAL A 52 1.03 -25.09 16.75
CA VAL A 52 0.11 -25.79 15.85
C VAL A 52 0.96 -26.69 14.97
N VAL A 53 0.67 -27.98 14.96
CA VAL A 53 1.40 -29.00 14.21
C VAL A 53 0.45 -29.63 13.23
N PHE A 54 0.70 -29.38 11.94
CA PHE A 54 -0.07 -29.97 10.84
C PHE A 54 0.63 -31.22 10.32
N LYS A 55 -0.14 -32.28 10.07
CA LYS A 55 0.33 -33.39 9.26
C LYS A 55 -0.10 -33.16 7.81
N ILE A 56 0.87 -33.06 6.92
CA ILE A 56 0.66 -32.66 5.53
C ILE A 56 1.18 -33.77 4.62
N ASN A 57 0.38 -34.16 3.63
CA ASN A 57 0.86 -35.02 2.55
C ASN A 57 1.76 -34.17 1.63
N PRO A 58 3.07 -34.48 1.51
CA PRO A 58 4.02 -33.62 0.79
C PRO A 58 3.74 -33.55 -0.71
N ASP A 59 3.14 -34.59 -1.31
CA ASP A 59 2.85 -34.65 -2.74
C ASP A 59 1.64 -33.80 -3.13
N THR A 60 0.60 -33.81 -2.30
CA THR A 60 -0.67 -33.11 -2.58
C THR A 60 -0.82 -31.78 -1.85
N GLY A 61 -0.01 -31.52 -0.81
CA GLY A 61 -0.19 -30.38 0.09
C GLY A 61 -1.44 -30.46 0.98
N ARG A 62 -2.19 -31.56 0.93
CA ARG A 62 -3.39 -31.76 1.73
C ARG A 62 -3.04 -31.94 3.20
N VAL A 63 -3.72 -31.18 4.05
CA VAL A 63 -3.64 -31.33 5.51
C VAL A 63 -4.56 -32.46 5.95
N LEU A 64 -4.06 -33.34 6.81
CA LEU A 64 -4.81 -34.38 7.48
C LEU A 64 -5.34 -33.78 8.79
N ASP A 65 -6.59 -33.30 8.75
CA ASP A 65 -7.18 -32.54 9.85
C ASP A 65 -7.31 -33.39 11.14
N GLU A 66 -7.54 -34.70 11.00
CA GLU A 66 -7.60 -35.66 12.11
C GLU A 66 -6.29 -35.79 12.90
N ASP A 67 -5.15 -35.53 12.25
CA ASP A 67 -3.81 -35.66 12.82
C ASP A 67 -3.20 -34.29 13.19
N THR A 68 -3.99 -33.22 13.18
CA THR A 68 -3.52 -31.88 13.54
C THR A 68 -3.55 -31.67 15.05
N TRP A 69 -2.42 -31.26 15.61
CA TRP A 69 -2.28 -30.98 17.05
C TRP A 69 -2.14 -29.48 17.33
N ILE A 70 -2.74 -29.02 18.42
CA ILE A 70 -2.61 -27.65 18.91
C ILE A 70 -2.52 -27.64 20.43
N GLY A 71 -1.57 -26.88 20.97
CA GLY A 71 -1.38 -26.83 22.41
C GLY A 71 -0.18 -26.01 22.86
N LYS A 72 0.01 -25.95 24.18
CA LYS A 72 1.21 -25.34 24.76
C LYS A 72 2.38 -26.32 24.64
N ALA A 73 3.52 -25.81 24.23
CA ALA A 73 4.74 -26.59 24.07
C ALA A 73 5.95 -25.85 24.66
N ILE A 74 7.02 -26.61 24.83
CA ILE A 74 8.37 -26.08 25.07
C ILE A 74 9.18 -26.45 23.83
N ILE A 75 9.83 -25.45 23.22
CA ILE A 75 10.74 -25.67 22.10
C ILE A 75 12.14 -25.21 22.46
N LYS A 76 13.14 -25.75 21.75
CA LYS A 76 14.51 -25.26 21.79
C LYS A 76 14.98 -25.06 20.35
N SER A 77 15.00 -23.81 19.89
CA SER A 77 15.40 -23.52 18.50
C SER A 77 16.87 -23.90 18.27
N THR A 78 17.16 -24.56 17.15
CA THR A 78 18.51 -25.01 16.79
C THR A 78 19.32 -23.95 16.02
N GLY A 79 18.70 -22.83 15.65
CA GLY A 79 19.36 -21.81 14.85
C GLY A 79 18.46 -20.65 14.46
N LYS A 80 19.06 -19.65 13.83
CA LYS A 80 18.36 -18.50 13.24
C LYS A 80 18.71 -18.48 11.75
N VAL A 81 17.69 -18.37 10.91
CA VAL A 81 17.82 -18.27 9.46
C VAL A 81 17.30 -16.90 9.02
N SER A 82 18.04 -16.19 8.17
CA SER A 82 17.58 -14.93 7.58
C SER A 82 16.77 -15.16 6.31
N TYR A 83 15.95 -14.17 5.92
CA TYR A 83 15.21 -14.21 4.66
C TYR A 83 16.15 -14.38 3.46
N ASP A 84 17.27 -13.65 3.41
CA ASP A 84 18.28 -13.79 2.35
C ASP A 84 18.82 -15.23 2.19
N GLN A 85 18.98 -15.96 3.30
CA GLN A 85 19.43 -17.36 3.26
C GLN A 85 18.35 -18.28 2.67
N VAL A 86 17.10 -18.08 3.07
CA VAL A 86 15.94 -18.82 2.52
C VAL A 86 15.80 -18.52 1.03
N ASP A 87 15.88 -17.25 0.65
CA ASP A 87 15.79 -16.81 -0.75
C ASP A 87 16.94 -17.37 -1.59
N SER A 88 18.17 -17.41 -1.05
CA SER A 88 19.31 -18.03 -1.72
C SER A 88 19.08 -19.51 -2.00
N ILE A 89 18.45 -20.23 -1.06
CA ILE A 89 18.11 -21.66 -1.22
C ILE A 89 17.02 -21.83 -2.28
N ILE A 90 15.90 -21.13 -2.15
CA ILE A 90 14.75 -21.26 -3.05
C ILE A 90 15.15 -20.89 -4.49
N ASN A 91 16.02 -19.88 -4.67
CA ASN A 91 16.50 -19.45 -5.97
C ASN A 91 17.68 -20.28 -6.52
N GLY A 92 18.13 -21.32 -5.81
CA GLY A 92 19.23 -22.19 -6.24
C GLY A 92 20.60 -21.51 -6.27
N GLN A 93 20.80 -20.43 -5.50
CA GLN A 93 22.09 -19.74 -5.39
C GLN A 93 23.00 -20.50 -4.41
N GLY A 94 24.06 -21.12 -4.95
CA GLY A 94 24.86 -22.19 -4.31
C GLY A 94 25.67 -21.88 -3.06
N ASN A 95 25.35 -20.84 -2.26
CA ASN A 95 25.99 -20.61 -0.96
C ASN A 95 25.08 -19.90 0.05
N SER A 96 24.09 -20.61 0.59
CA SER A 96 23.22 -20.10 1.68
C SER A 96 23.89 -20.09 3.06
N GLY A 97 25.08 -20.70 3.19
CA GLY A 97 25.76 -20.90 4.46
C GLY A 97 25.04 -21.85 5.42
N LEU A 98 24.01 -22.57 4.95
CA LEU A 98 23.31 -23.62 5.70
C LEU A 98 23.78 -25.01 5.25
N ASP A 99 23.65 -26.00 6.15
CA ASP A 99 23.89 -27.40 5.81
C ASP A 99 22.83 -27.93 4.82
N GLY A 100 23.17 -29.03 4.13
CA GLY A 100 22.31 -29.60 3.09
C GLY A 100 20.95 -30.11 3.61
N GLU A 101 20.88 -30.53 4.87
CA GLU A 101 19.63 -31.00 5.47
C GLU A 101 18.65 -29.84 5.68
N ARG A 102 19.11 -28.72 6.26
CA ARG A 102 18.28 -27.52 6.44
C ARG A 102 17.85 -26.93 5.11
N ALA A 103 18.73 -26.93 4.11
CA ALA A 103 18.38 -26.49 2.76
C ALA A 103 17.21 -27.32 2.20
N SER A 104 17.30 -28.65 2.28
CA SER A 104 16.24 -29.55 1.83
C SER A 104 14.92 -29.37 2.60
N GLN A 105 14.99 -29.12 3.92
CA GLN A 105 13.79 -28.82 4.72
C GLN A 105 13.11 -27.50 4.30
N ILE A 106 13.90 -26.47 3.97
CA ILE A 106 13.40 -25.18 3.49
C ILE A 106 12.73 -25.34 2.12
N GLU A 107 13.36 -26.06 1.18
CA GLU A 107 12.79 -26.37 -0.13
C GLU A 107 11.47 -27.14 0.00
N MET A 108 11.42 -28.13 0.90
CA MET A 108 10.20 -28.88 1.19
C MET A 108 9.09 -27.96 1.73
N LEU A 109 9.42 -27.08 2.68
CA LEU A 109 8.45 -26.10 3.20
C LEU A 109 7.96 -25.15 2.12
N HIS A 110 8.82 -24.73 1.20
CA HIS A 110 8.46 -23.89 0.06
C HIS A 110 7.49 -24.59 -0.91
N SER A 111 7.79 -25.84 -1.27
CA SER A 111 6.87 -26.67 -2.05
C SER A 111 5.51 -26.82 -1.37
N ILE A 112 5.50 -27.04 -0.05
CA ILE A 112 4.25 -27.13 0.73
C ILE A 112 3.50 -25.79 0.72
N SER A 113 4.16 -24.66 0.93
CA SER A 113 3.49 -23.34 0.95
C SER A 113 2.87 -23.01 -0.40
N GLN A 114 3.54 -23.35 -1.51
CA GLN A 114 2.99 -23.19 -2.86
C GLN A 114 1.72 -24.03 -3.05
N LYS A 115 1.70 -25.27 -2.57
CA LYS A 115 0.51 -26.14 -2.64
C LYS A 115 -0.64 -25.65 -1.76
N LEU A 116 -0.34 -25.08 -0.59
CA LEU A 116 -1.35 -24.44 0.25
C LEU A 116 -1.98 -23.22 -0.45
N ARG A 117 -1.16 -22.43 -1.16
CA ARG A 117 -1.64 -21.30 -1.98
C ARG A 117 -2.52 -21.76 -3.13
N GLN A 118 -2.09 -22.80 -3.86
CA GLN A 118 -2.89 -23.45 -4.90
C GLN A 118 -4.22 -23.98 -4.37
N ALA A 119 -4.24 -24.61 -3.19
CA ALA A 119 -5.48 -25.10 -2.61
C ALA A 119 -6.47 -23.97 -2.27
N ARG A 120 -5.96 -22.77 -2.00
CA ARG A 120 -6.77 -21.60 -1.64
C ARG A 120 -7.30 -20.85 -2.85
N PHE A 121 -6.54 -20.78 -3.94
CA PHE A 121 -6.91 -19.97 -5.11
C PHE A 121 -7.17 -20.79 -6.39
N GLY A 122 -6.67 -22.01 -6.48
CA GLY A 122 -6.81 -22.91 -7.63
C GLY A 122 -5.46 -23.32 -8.24
N GLU A 123 -5.47 -24.29 -9.16
CA GLU A 123 -4.26 -24.86 -9.76
C GLU A 123 -3.42 -23.85 -10.57
N GLY A 124 -4.02 -22.73 -11.00
CA GLY A 124 -3.38 -21.69 -11.80
C GLY A 124 -2.44 -20.73 -11.05
N THR A 125 -2.10 -20.94 -9.77
CA THR A 125 -1.35 -19.95 -8.97
C THR A 125 0.11 -20.30 -8.68
N SER A 126 0.58 -21.52 -8.97
CA SER A 126 1.91 -21.96 -8.49
C SER A 126 3.10 -21.34 -9.19
N ASN A 127 2.94 -20.88 -10.43
CA ASN A 127 4.03 -20.27 -11.20
C ASN A 127 3.89 -18.75 -11.34
N ASN A 128 2.88 -18.17 -10.69
CA ASN A 128 2.52 -16.77 -10.89
C ASN A 128 3.06 -15.90 -9.76
N GLN A 129 3.62 -14.75 -10.17
CA GLN A 129 4.10 -13.72 -9.25
C GLN A 129 2.97 -13.34 -8.27
N PRO A 130 3.27 -13.18 -6.97
CA PRO A 130 2.27 -12.73 -6.00
C PRO A 130 1.75 -11.33 -6.33
N LEU A 131 0.49 -11.10 -6.00
CA LEU A 131 -0.11 -9.76 -5.97
C LEU A 131 0.23 -9.14 -4.61
N ARG A 132 1.44 -8.59 -4.50
CA ARG A 132 2.04 -8.15 -3.25
C ARG A 132 1.17 -7.15 -2.49
N LEU A 133 0.60 -6.15 -3.16
CA LEU A 133 -0.25 -5.12 -2.57
C LEU A 133 -1.52 -5.74 -1.96
N ILE A 134 -2.10 -6.75 -2.60
CA ILE A 134 -3.29 -7.44 -2.06
C ILE A 134 -2.95 -8.14 -0.75
N TYR A 135 -1.78 -8.78 -0.65
CA TYR A 135 -1.33 -9.44 0.58
C TYR A 135 -1.00 -8.43 1.70
N GLN A 136 -0.53 -7.24 1.35
CA GLN A 136 -0.28 -6.15 2.31
C GLN A 136 -1.55 -5.49 2.87
N LEU A 137 -2.75 -5.80 2.34
CA LEU A 137 -4.00 -5.23 2.84
C LEU A 137 -4.34 -5.65 4.28
N ASP A 138 -3.93 -6.85 4.68
CA ASP A 138 -4.39 -7.44 5.94
C ASP A 138 -3.37 -7.37 7.08
N ASP A 139 -2.08 -7.55 6.81
CA ASP A 139 -1.02 -7.50 7.82
C ASP A 139 -0.10 -6.27 7.67
N GLU A 140 0.60 -5.94 8.76
CA GLU A 140 1.65 -4.91 8.73
C GLU A 140 2.86 -5.44 7.93
N ASN A 141 3.38 -4.62 7.01
CA ASN A 141 4.65 -4.88 6.35
C ASN A 141 5.78 -4.87 7.38
N VAL A 142 6.23 -6.05 7.79
CA VAL A 142 7.33 -6.26 8.73
C VAL A 142 8.28 -7.32 8.18
N PRO A 143 9.48 -6.96 7.71
CA PRO A 143 10.07 -5.61 7.72
C PRO A 143 9.33 -4.59 6.84
N VAL A 144 9.55 -3.30 7.12
CA VAL A 144 9.00 -2.21 6.30
C VAL A 144 9.83 -2.12 5.03
N GLU A 145 9.20 -2.32 3.89
CA GLU A 145 9.86 -2.24 2.58
C GLU A 145 9.89 -0.81 2.05
N HIS A 146 10.92 -0.50 1.26
CA HIS A 146 11.04 0.78 0.56
C HIS A 146 10.05 0.88 -0.60
N ASN A 147 9.88 -0.21 -1.35
CA ASN A 147 8.97 -0.30 -2.47
C ASN A 147 7.84 -1.27 -2.13
N ILE A 148 6.59 -0.82 -2.34
CA ILE A 148 5.38 -1.58 -2.01
C ILE A 148 5.23 -2.87 -2.81
N PHE A 149 5.91 -3.01 -3.95
CA PHE A 149 5.90 -4.22 -4.77
C PHE A 149 6.99 -5.22 -4.40
N ASP A 150 7.93 -4.85 -3.53
CA ASP A 150 9.01 -5.75 -3.14
C ASP A 150 8.44 -6.96 -2.40
N SER A 151 8.89 -8.13 -2.83
CA SER A 151 8.51 -9.42 -2.26
C SER A 151 9.71 -10.35 -2.32
N SER A 152 9.71 -11.32 -1.42
CA SER A 152 10.73 -12.36 -1.36
C SER A 152 10.05 -13.72 -1.17
N PRO A 153 10.54 -14.79 -1.83
CA PRO A 153 10.00 -16.14 -1.64
C PRO A 153 9.93 -16.57 -0.17
N ALA A 154 10.87 -16.12 0.65
CA ALA A 154 10.87 -16.38 2.07
C ALA A 154 9.73 -15.66 2.82
N HIS A 155 9.38 -14.44 2.43
CA HIS A 155 8.22 -13.74 2.99
C HIS A 155 6.92 -14.45 2.62
N GLU A 156 6.75 -14.80 1.34
CA GLU A 156 5.57 -15.52 0.84
C GLU A 156 5.36 -16.86 1.56
N LEU A 157 6.45 -17.61 1.76
CA LEU A 157 6.46 -18.84 2.53
C LEU A 157 5.91 -18.65 3.95
N ILE A 158 6.46 -17.67 4.70
CA ILE A 158 6.04 -17.40 6.08
C ILE A 158 4.61 -16.87 6.14
N GLU A 159 4.20 -16.04 5.19
CA GLU A 159 2.83 -15.54 5.08
C GLU A 159 1.84 -16.69 4.88
N GLU A 160 2.12 -17.65 4.00
CA GLU A 160 1.19 -18.77 3.79
C GLU A 160 1.08 -19.74 4.95
N LEU A 161 2.20 -20.03 5.62
CA LEU A 161 2.16 -20.79 6.85
C LEU A 161 1.38 -20.05 7.94
N SER A 162 1.51 -18.73 8.00
CA SER A 162 0.77 -17.88 8.92
C SER A 162 -0.73 -17.87 8.62
N HIS A 163 -1.13 -17.72 7.36
CA HIS A 163 -2.54 -17.74 6.95
C HIS A 163 -3.20 -19.08 7.31
N LYS A 164 -2.53 -20.20 7.02
CA LYS A 164 -3.03 -21.54 7.36
C LYS A 164 -3.19 -21.71 8.87
N THR A 165 -2.19 -21.28 9.65
CA THR A 165 -2.21 -21.35 11.12
C THR A 165 -3.34 -20.49 11.70
N ASN A 166 -3.42 -19.24 11.27
CA ASN A 166 -4.42 -18.28 11.71
C ASN A 166 -5.85 -18.73 11.39
N SER A 167 -6.10 -19.26 10.18
CA SER A 167 -7.42 -19.78 9.80
C SER A 167 -7.81 -21.01 10.64
N PHE A 168 -6.87 -21.93 10.90
CA PHE A 168 -7.12 -23.07 11.77
C PHE A 168 -7.47 -22.65 13.20
N VAL A 169 -6.72 -21.70 13.77
CA VAL A 169 -7.01 -21.16 15.10
C VAL A 169 -8.36 -20.45 15.12
N ALA A 170 -8.70 -19.68 14.08
CA ALA A 170 -10.01 -19.03 13.95
C ALA A 170 -11.16 -20.04 14.04
N GLN A 171 -11.04 -21.17 13.33
CA GLN A 171 -12.03 -22.26 13.38
C GLN A 171 -12.15 -22.86 14.78
N LYS A 172 -11.02 -23.10 15.46
CA LYS A 172 -11.00 -23.67 16.82
C LYS A 172 -11.64 -22.74 17.85
N ILE A 173 -11.27 -21.45 17.86
CA ILE A 173 -11.83 -20.50 18.83
C ILE A 173 -13.31 -20.22 18.55
N PHE A 174 -13.72 -20.18 17.28
CA PHE A 174 -15.12 -19.98 16.91
C PHE A 174 -15.99 -21.18 17.29
N ALA A 175 -15.50 -22.41 17.11
CA ALA A 175 -16.22 -23.61 17.55
C ALA A 175 -16.41 -23.66 19.07
N GLY A 176 -15.43 -23.22 19.86
CA GLY A 176 -15.52 -23.21 21.32
C GLY A 176 -16.19 -21.97 21.92
N LEU A 177 -16.19 -20.84 21.22
CA LEU A 177 -16.72 -19.55 21.67
C LEU A 177 -17.47 -18.84 20.52
N PRO A 178 -18.59 -19.41 20.02
CA PRO A 178 -19.24 -18.92 18.80
C PRO A 178 -19.67 -17.45 18.88
N GLU A 179 -20.10 -16.98 20.04
CA GLU A 179 -20.55 -15.59 20.23
C GLU A 179 -19.44 -14.62 20.60
N LYS A 180 -18.30 -15.12 21.08
CA LYS A 180 -17.22 -14.33 21.69
C LYS A 180 -15.89 -14.36 20.93
N ALA A 181 -15.72 -15.25 19.95
CA ALA A 181 -14.46 -15.39 19.23
C ALA A 181 -14.02 -14.04 18.61
N LEU A 182 -12.78 -13.62 18.91
CA LEU A 182 -12.20 -12.44 18.27
C LEU A 182 -11.69 -12.85 16.90
N LEU A 183 -12.38 -12.40 15.86
CA LEU A 183 -12.11 -12.74 14.46
C LEU A 183 -11.76 -11.50 13.65
N ARG A 184 -11.34 -11.73 12.40
CA ARG A 184 -10.95 -10.68 11.46
C ARG A 184 -11.56 -10.97 10.09
N LYS A 185 -12.33 -10.01 9.58
CA LYS A 185 -13.03 -10.09 8.30
C LYS A 185 -12.56 -9.02 7.33
N GLN A 186 -12.81 -9.26 6.05
CA GLN A 186 -12.64 -8.26 5.01
C GLN A 186 -13.78 -8.38 4.01
N ALA A 187 -14.54 -7.30 3.88
CA ALA A 187 -15.64 -7.22 2.93
C ALA A 187 -15.12 -7.19 1.47
N PRO A 188 -15.94 -7.60 0.49
CA PRO A 188 -15.60 -7.50 -0.93
C PRO A 188 -15.32 -6.04 -1.36
N PRO A 189 -14.66 -5.85 -2.53
CA PRO A 189 -14.43 -4.54 -3.11
C PRO A 189 -15.73 -3.74 -3.28
N ASN A 190 -15.62 -2.42 -3.35
CA ASN A 190 -16.76 -1.57 -3.73
C ASN A 190 -17.24 -1.96 -5.14
N PRO A 191 -18.53 -2.35 -5.33
CA PRO A 191 -19.02 -2.84 -6.61
C PRO A 191 -18.90 -1.83 -7.75
N ARG A 192 -19.14 -0.53 -7.49
CA ARG A 192 -19.01 0.53 -8.50
C ARG A 192 -17.55 0.69 -8.94
N ARG A 193 -16.62 0.72 -7.98
CA ARG A 193 -15.17 0.82 -8.27
C ARG A 193 -14.66 -0.42 -9.01
N LEU A 194 -15.16 -1.60 -8.66
CA LEU A 194 -14.81 -2.86 -9.32
C LEU A 194 -15.33 -2.92 -10.76
N ALA A 195 -16.56 -2.45 -11.01
CA ALA A 195 -17.09 -2.33 -12.36
C ALA A 195 -16.26 -1.36 -13.22
N THR A 196 -15.88 -0.20 -12.66
CA THR A 196 -14.99 0.76 -13.32
C THR A 196 -13.61 0.15 -13.61
N LEU A 197 -13.04 -0.65 -12.70
CA LEU A 197 -11.80 -1.39 -12.95
C LEU A 197 -11.98 -2.33 -14.13
N ASN A 198 -13.05 -3.12 -14.15
CA ASN A 198 -13.30 -4.10 -15.22
C ASN A 198 -13.42 -3.43 -16.59
N GLU A 199 -14.16 -2.32 -16.69
CA GLU A 199 -14.26 -1.52 -17.93
C GLU A 199 -12.89 -1.01 -18.39
N ARG A 200 -12.05 -0.53 -17.45
CA ARG A 200 -10.68 -0.07 -17.75
C ARG A 200 -9.82 -1.20 -18.31
N MET A 201 -9.89 -2.37 -17.69
CA MET A 201 -9.10 -3.53 -18.11
C MET A 201 -9.54 -4.04 -19.49
N ALA A 202 -10.84 -4.09 -19.75
CA ALA A 202 -11.37 -4.48 -21.06
C ALA A 202 -10.86 -3.55 -22.19
N ASN A 203 -10.78 -2.23 -21.94
CA ASN A 203 -10.29 -1.25 -22.92
C ASN A 203 -8.81 -1.43 -23.30
N ILE A 204 -8.01 -2.05 -22.45
CA ILE A 204 -6.60 -2.37 -22.72
C ILE A 204 -6.41 -3.84 -23.13
N GLY A 205 -7.50 -4.58 -23.37
CA GLY A 205 -7.47 -5.98 -23.79
C GLY A 205 -7.19 -6.99 -22.67
N VAL A 206 -7.39 -6.61 -21.41
CA VAL A 206 -7.23 -7.49 -20.25
C VAL A 206 -8.62 -7.88 -19.72
N ASP A 207 -8.92 -9.17 -19.70
CA ASP A 207 -10.16 -9.70 -19.13
C ASP A 207 -9.97 -10.05 -17.65
N VAL A 208 -10.87 -9.55 -16.79
CA VAL A 208 -10.79 -9.72 -15.34
C VAL A 208 -12.10 -10.29 -14.81
N ASP A 209 -12.03 -11.48 -14.21
CA ASP A 209 -13.20 -12.13 -13.63
C ASP A 209 -13.45 -11.59 -12.21
N THR A 210 -14.51 -10.78 -12.08
CA THR A 210 -14.87 -10.13 -10.81
C THR A 210 -15.88 -10.92 -9.97
N SER A 211 -16.19 -12.17 -10.34
CA SER A 211 -17.23 -13.00 -9.69
C SER A 211 -16.92 -13.40 -8.26
N SER A 212 -15.64 -13.58 -7.93
CA SER A 212 -15.17 -13.98 -6.60
C SER A 212 -13.74 -13.53 -6.36
N SER A 213 -13.27 -13.57 -5.11
CA SER A 213 -11.88 -13.25 -4.79
C SER A 213 -10.89 -14.17 -5.50
N GLY A 214 -11.18 -15.47 -5.54
CA GLY A 214 -10.34 -16.46 -6.23
C GLY A 214 -10.28 -16.19 -7.73
N ALA A 215 -11.43 -15.98 -8.38
CA ALA A 215 -11.49 -15.70 -9.80
C ALA A 215 -10.77 -14.40 -10.18
N LEU A 216 -10.96 -13.34 -9.37
CA LEU A 216 -10.32 -12.05 -9.54
C LEU A 216 -8.81 -12.17 -9.49
N GLN A 217 -8.27 -12.76 -8.43
CA GLN A 217 -6.81 -12.90 -8.30
C GLN A 217 -6.25 -13.84 -9.37
N ASN A 218 -6.95 -14.91 -9.71
CA ASN A 218 -6.54 -15.81 -10.80
C ASN A 218 -6.43 -15.10 -12.14
N SER A 219 -7.41 -14.25 -12.50
CA SER A 219 -7.34 -13.48 -13.75
C SER A 219 -6.15 -12.51 -13.76
N LEU A 220 -5.84 -11.86 -12.64
CA LEU A 220 -4.68 -10.97 -12.52
C LEU A 220 -3.34 -11.72 -12.60
N PHE A 221 -3.28 -12.95 -12.08
CA PHE A 221 -2.10 -13.80 -12.19
C PHE A 221 -1.76 -14.19 -13.64
N GLN A 222 -2.74 -14.19 -14.55
CA GLN A 222 -2.54 -14.52 -15.97
C GLN A 222 -2.05 -13.33 -16.81
N ILE A 223 -2.01 -12.11 -16.26
CA ILE A 223 -1.47 -10.94 -16.97
C ILE A 223 0.05 -11.15 -17.13
N GLU A 224 0.56 -11.35 -18.34
CA GLU A 224 1.98 -11.62 -18.59
C GLU A 224 2.86 -10.37 -18.39
N ASP A 225 2.39 -9.21 -18.86
CA ASP A 225 3.11 -7.95 -18.70
C ASP A 225 3.15 -7.54 -17.21
N ALA A 226 4.36 -7.55 -16.64
CA ALA A 226 4.57 -7.28 -15.23
C ALA A 226 4.19 -5.85 -14.81
N ASP A 227 4.31 -4.89 -15.71
CA ASP A 227 4.02 -3.49 -15.43
C ASP A 227 2.52 -3.22 -15.54
N VAL A 228 1.86 -3.78 -16.57
CA VAL A 228 0.40 -3.77 -16.63
C VAL A 228 -0.16 -4.41 -15.38
N ARG A 229 0.36 -5.57 -14.96
CA ARG A 229 -0.06 -6.26 -13.72
C ARG A 229 0.07 -5.37 -12.49
N LYS A 230 1.20 -4.68 -12.29
CA LYS A 230 1.39 -3.72 -11.19
C LYS A 230 0.39 -2.56 -11.25
N GLY A 231 0.13 -2.03 -12.45
CA GLY A 231 -0.87 -1.00 -12.69
C GLY A 231 -2.29 -1.46 -12.31
N VAL A 232 -2.70 -2.65 -12.76
CA VAL A 232 -4.00 -3.25 -12.42
C VAL A 232 -4.12 -3.48 -10.92
N GLU A 233 -3.07 -4.04 -10.31
CA GLU A 233 -3.02 -4.29 -8.87
C GLU A 233 -3.17 -3.00 -8.05
N THR A 234 -2.51 -1.92 -8.49
CA THR A 234 -2.62 -0.58 -7.87
C THR A 234 -4.01 0.03 -8.02
N LEU A 235 -4.73 -0.26 -9.11
CA LEU A 235 -6.11 0.17 -9.26
C LEU A 235 -7.05 -0.70 -8.41
N LEU A 236 -6.82 -2.02 -8.34
CA LEU A 236 -7.63 -2.93 -7.56
C LEU A 236 -7.57 -2.60 -6.07
N ILE A 237 -6.39 -2.32 -5.52
CA ILE A 237 -6.27 -2.03 -4.09
C ILE A 237 -7.13 -0.83 -3.65
N LYS A 238 -7.35 0.15 -4.53
CA LYS A 238 -8.24 1.30 -4.29
C LYS A 238 -9.73 0.95 -4.27
N ALA A 239 -10.11 -0.18 -4.86
CA ALA A 239 -11.46 -0.72 -4.79
C ALA A 239 -11.67 -1.60 -3.55
N MET A 240 -10.59 -2.13 -2.97
CA MET A 240 -10.61 -3.03 -1.82
C MET A 240 -10.95 -2.29 -0.52
N ARG A 241 -11.58 -3.00 0.41
CA ARG A 241 -11.88 -2.50 1.76
C ARG A 241 -10.80 -2.95 2.75
N ARG A 242 -10.54 -2.14 3.78
CA ARG A 242 -9.67 -2.54 4.90
C ARG A 242 -10.29 -3.69 5.70
N ALA A 243 -9.46 -4.62 6.13
CA ALA A 243 -9.86 -5.73 6.99
C ALA A 243 -10.01 -5.27 8.45
N LYS A 244 -11.05 -5.73 9.14
CA LYS A 244 -11.44 -5.30 10.49
C LYS A 244 -11.61 -6.48 11.43
N TYR A 245 -11.12 -6.33 12.65
CA TYR A 245 -11.47 -7.20 13.77
C TYR A 245 -12.95 -7.03 14.12
N PHE A 246 -13.61 -8.13 14.48
CA PHE A 246 -15.02 -8.16 14.84
C PHE A 246 -15.33 -9.32 15.78
N ILE A 247 -16.54 -9.27 16.36
CA ILE A 247 -17.12 -10.35 17.15
C ILE A 247 -18.34 -10.92 16.39
N PRO A 248 -18.44 -12.25 16.20
CA PRO A 248 -19.52 -12.89 15.44
C PRO A 248 -20.93 -12.46 15.86
N SER A 249 -21.21 -12.37 17.16
CA SER A 249 -22.53 -11.97 17.67
C SER A 249 -22.97 -10.54 17.30
N LYS A 250 -22.05 -9.71 16.79
CA LYS A 250 -22.31 -8.32 16.34
C LYS A 250 -22.25 -8.19 14.81
N ALA A 251 -22.13 -9.29 14.06
CA ALA A 251 -22.04 -9.27 12.60
C ALA A 251 -22.86 -10.41 11.97
N PRO A 252 -23.44 -10.20 10.79
CA PRO A 252 -24.15 -11.28 10.10
C PRO A 252 -23.14 -12.28 9.49
N VAL A 253 -23.56 -13.54 9.39
CA VAL A 253 -22.70 -14.70 9.06
C VAL A 253 -22.10 -14.61 7.66
N ASP A 254 -22.85 -14.04 6.71
CA ASP A 254 -22.44 -13.79 5.32
C ASP A 254 -21.26 -12.81 5.21
N GLN A 255 -20.91 -12.11 6.28
CA GLN A 255 -19.79 -11.17 6.31
C GLN A 255 -18.55 -11.69 7.04
N TYR A 256 -18.51 -12.96 7.46
CA TYR A 256 -17.39 -13.47 8.26
C TYR A 256 -16.12 -13.69 7.43
N SER A 257 -16.28 -13.88 6.13
CA SER A 257 -15.18 -14.17 5.23
C SER A 257 -14.15 -13.05 5.16
N HIS A 258 -12.92 -13.46 4.87
CA HIS A 258 -11.84 -12.56 4.51
C HIS A 258 -11.63 -12.59 3.00
N TYR A 259 -12.08 -11.54 2.31
CA TYR A 259 -12.09 -11.50 0.84
C TYR A 259 -10.70 -11.69 0.23
N ALA A 260 -9.69 -10.85 0.52
CA ALA A 260 -8.37 -10.94 -0.13
C ALA A 260 -7.67 -12.28 0.10
N LEU A 261 -7.78 -12.83 1.30
CA LEU A 261 -7.19 -14.12 1.62
C LEU A 261 -8.00 -15.30 1.06
N ASN A 262 -9.20 -15.08 0.54
CA ASN A 262 -10.13 -16.13 0.11
C ASN A 262 -10.36 -17.20 1.20
N LEU A 263 -10.62 -16.74 2.43
CA LEU A 263 -10.83 -17.60 3.59
C LEU A 263 -12.22 -17.36 4.20
N PRO A 264 -12.98 -18.40 4.57
CA PRO A 264 -14.31 -18.25 5.17
C PRO A 264 -14.24 -17.73 6.62
N LEU A 265 -13.14 -17.99 7.31
CA LEU A 265 -12.93 -17.58 8.70
C LEU A 265 -11.45 -17.32 8.96
N TYR A 266 -11.15 -16.22 9.64
CA TYR A 266 -9.79 -15.77 9.87
C TYR A 266 -9.66 -14.98 11.19
N THR A 267 -8.46 -15.00 11.77
CA THR A 267 -8.09 -14.21 12.93
C THR A 267 -6.57 -13.96 12.92
N HIS A 268 -6.05 -13.17 13.85
CA HIS A 268 -4.61 -13.03 14.06
C HIS A 268 -4.18 -13.78 15.32
N PHE A 269 -3.21 -14.69 15.17
CA PHE A 269 -2.69 -15.52 16.26
C PHE A 269 -1.15 -15.57 16.30
N THR A 270 -0.48 -15.48 15.16
CA THR A 270 0.96 -15.76 15.03
C THR A 270 1.91 -14.71 15.61
N ASN A 271 1.42 -13.53 16.03
CA ASN A 271 2.27 -12.40 16.41
C ASN A 271 1.86 -11.71 17.75
N PRO A 272 1.73 -12.44 18.88
CA PRO A 272 1.31 -11.89 20.17
C PRO A 272 2.29 -10.91 20.81
N SER A 273 3.53 -10.82 20.33
CA SER A 273 4.52 -9.85 20.82
C SER A 273 4.29 -8.43 20.29
N ARG A 274 3.62 -8.30 19.14
CA ARG A 274 3.38 -7.02 18.46
C ARG A 274 1.91 -6.64 18.30
N ARG A 275 0.96 -7.58 18.39
CA ARG A 275 -0.48 -7.31 18.23
C ARG A 275 -1.26 -7.74 19.47
N TYR A 276 -2.10 -6.85 20.00
CA TYR A 276 -2.92 -7.16 21.17
C TYR A 276 -4.04 -8.15 20.86
N ALA A 277 -4.59 -8.12 19.64
CA ALA A 277 -5.61 -9.06 19.20
C ALA A 277 -5.13 -10.51 19.34
N ASP A 278 -3.89 -10.81 18.94
CA ASP A 278 -3.27 -12.12 19.12
C ASP A 278 -3.19 -12.52 20.60
N ILE A 279 -2.93 -11.60 21.53
CA ILE A 279 -2.95 -11.90 22.98
C ILE A 279 -4.36 -12.34 23.42
N VAL A 280 -5.41 -11.67 22.95
CA VAL A 280 -6.80 -12.04 23.25
C VAL A 280 -7.13 -13.40 22.65
N VAL A 281 -6.75 -13.65 21.40
CA VAL A 281 -6.95 -14.93 20.72
C VAL A 281 -6.22 -16.07 21.44
N HIS A 282 -4.99 -15.84 21.92
CA HIS A 282 -4.26 -16.83 22.73
C HIS A 282 -4.99 -17.18 24.03
N ARG A 283 -5.66 -16.21 24.67
CA ARG A 283 -6.49 -16.44 25.87
C ARG A 283 -7.75 -17.23 25.55
N GLN A 284 -8.42 -16.87 24.46
CA GLN A 284 -9.60 -17.60 23.97
C GLN A 284 -9.24 -19.05 23.62
N LEU A 285 -8.13 -19.26 22.93
CA LEU A 285 -7.64 -20.59 22.62
C LEU A 285 -7.30 -21.38 23.88
N GLU A 286 -6.66 -20.78 24.89
CA GLU A 286 -6.37 -21.45 26.16
C GLU A 286 -7.66 -21.91 26.88
N HIS A 287 -8.71 -21.07 26.89
CA HIS A 287 -10.01 -21.43 27.42
C HIS A 287 -10.62 -22.63 26.66
N VAL A 288 -10.62 -22.58 25.33
CA VAL A 288 -11.17 -23.65 24.48
C VAL A 288 -10.41 -24.97 24.66
N LEU A 289 -9.07 -24.95 24.66
CA LEU A 289 -8.26 -26.16 24.80
C LEU A 289 -8.33 -26.78 26.20
N THR A 290 -8.70 -26.01 27.22
CA THR A 290 -8.88 -26.50 28.59
C THR A 290 -10.32 -26.86 28.91
N ASN A 291 -11.20 -26.88 27.90
CA ASN A 291 -12.65 -27.11 28.06
C ASN A 291 -13.27 -26.22 29.14
N GLY A 292 -12.82 -24.96 29.20
CA GLY A 292 -13.30 -23.97 30.15
C GLY A 292 -12.68 -24.01 31.55
N ALA A 293 -11.74 -24.93 31.84
CA ALA A 293 -11.07 -24.96 33.14
C ALA A 293 -10.26 -23.68 33.40
N VAL A 294 -9.70 -23.05 32.36
CA VAL A 294 -9.21 -21.68 32.43
C VAL A 294 -10.32 -20.74 31.97
N GLU A 295 -10.84 -19.93 32.87
CA GLU A 295 -11.96 -19.04 32.58
C GLU A 295 -11.55 -17.90 31.63
N PHE A 296 -12.42 -17.60 30.66
CA PHE A 296 -12.34 -16.42 29.81
C PHE A 296 -13.49 -15.46 30.18
N THR A 297 -13.15 -14.39 30.92
CA THR A 297 -14.11 -13.54 31.60
C THR A 297 -14.57 -12.32 30.81
N GLU A 298 -13.94 -11.99 29.68
CA GLU A 298 -14.36 -10.83 28.88
C GLU A 298 -15.73 -11.11 28.22
N ASP A 299 -16.65 -10.14 28.36
CA ASP A 299 -17.96 -10.17 27.74
C ASP A 299 -17.91 -9.69 26.28
N VAL A 300 -19.05 -9.81 25.59
CA VAL A 300 -19.17 -9.47 24.16
C VAL A 300 -18.92 -7.98 23.93
N GLU A 301 -19.43 -7.11 24.80
CA GLU A 301 -19.29 -5.65 24.71
C GLU A 301 -17.83 -5.20 24.89
N ALA A 302 -17.12 -5.73 25.89
CA ALA A 302 -15.71 -5.44 26.11
C ALA A 302 -14.83 -5.93 24.97
N LEU A 303 -15.16 -7.11 24.41
CA LEU A 303 -14.51 -7.66 23.23
C LEU A 303 -14.74 -6.81 21.98
N ALA A 304 -15.98 -6.36 21.75
CA ALA A 304 -16.32 -5.48 20.63
C ALA A 304 -15.54 -4.16 20.71
N LYS A 305 -15.46 -3.54 21.89
CA LYS A 305 -14.64 -2.35 22.13
C LYS A 305 -13.14 -2.62 21.91
N THR A 306 -12.67 -3.81 22.27
CA THR A 306 -11.29 -4.22 22.05
C THR A 306 -11.00 -4.37 20.56
N ALA A 307 -11.92 -4.97 19.80
CA ALA A 307 -11.83 -5.10 18.34
C ALA A 307 -11.79 -3.72 17.65
N GLU A 308 -12.67 -2.80 18.04
CA GLU A 308 -12.69 -1.42 17.55
C GLU A 308 -11.37 -0.69 17.85
N THR A 309 -10.90 -0.76 19.10
CA THR A 309 -9.61 -0.16 19.49
C THR A 309 -8.46 -0.75 18.67
N ALA A 310 -8.43 -2.07 18.47
CA ALA A 310 -7.41 -2.73 17.68
C ALA A 310 -7.44 -2.30 16.21
N ASN A 311 -8.63 -2.08 15.63
CA ASN A 311 -8.79 -1.52 14.29
C ASN A 311 -8.19 -0.11 14.21
N THR A 312 -8.62 0.82 15.07
CA THR A 312 -8.12 2.20 15.08
C THR A 312 -6.60 2.27 15.27
N LYS A 313 -6.05 1.42 16.17
CA LYS A 313 -4.60 1.38 16.41
C LYS A 313 -3.82 0.80 15.24
N LYS A 314 -4.37 -0.20 14.55
CA LYS A 314 -3.78 -0.74 13.31
C LYS A 314 -3.77 0.34 12.22
N ASP A 315 -4.86 1.05 12.01
CA ASP A 315 -4.94 2.12 11.00
C ASP A 315 -3.96 3.27 11.32
N SER A 316 -3.85 3.64 12.60
CA SER A 316 -2.86 4.63 13.05
C SER A 316 -1.42 4.17 12.82
N ALA A 317 -1.12 2.88 13.07
CA ALA A 317 0.20 2.31 12.84
C ALA A 317 0.56 2.28 11.34
N HIS A 318 -0.40 1.90 10.49
CA HIS A 318 -0.27 1.90 9.05
C HIS A 318 0.03 3.31 8.51
N ALA A 319 -0.76 4.31 8.91
CA ALA A 319 -0.54 5.69 8.47
C ALA A 319 0.83 6.22 8.90
N ALA A 320 1.28 5.89 10.13
CA ALA A 320 2.63 6.25 10.58
C ALA A 320 3.73 5.57 9.76
N GLN A 321 3.53 4.30 9.39
CA GLN A 321 4.45 3.53 8.55
C GLN A 321 4.55 4.15 7.14
N GLU A 322 3.42 4.46 6.49
CA GLU A 322 3.38 5.12 5.18
C GLU A 322 4.10 6.48 5.19
N GLN A 323 3.86 7.31 6.22
CA GLN A 323 4.56 8.58 6.36
C GLN A 323 6.06 8.41 6.56
N SER A 324 6.48 7.36 7.28
CA SER A 324 7.90 7.04 7.41
C SER A 324 8.53 6.61 6.09
N VAL A 325 7.83 5.80 5.29
CA VAL A 325 8.28 5.38 3.95
C VAL A 325 8.41 6.60 3.04
N HIS A 326 7.43 7.51 3.06
CA HIS A 326 7.45 8.75 2.28
C HIS A 326 8.66 9.63 2.62
N ILE A 327 8.92 9.88 3.91
CA ILE A 327 10.06 10.72 4.35
C ILE A 327 11.39 10.12 3.91
N GLU A 328 11.60 8.82 4.09
CA GLU A 328 12.84 8.16 3.69
C GLU A 328 12.98 8.07 2.16
N SER A 329 11.88 7.91 1.43
CA SER A 329 11.87 7.95 -0.04
C SER A 329 12.30 9.32 -0.56
N CYS A 330 11.77 10.41 0.01
CA CYS A 330 12.22 11.77 -0.31
C CYS A 330 13.73 11.95 -0.08
N ARG A 331 14.26 11.46 1.06
CA ARG A 331 15.69 11.54 1.37
C ARG A 331 16.55 10.74 0.40
N ALA A 332 16.10 9.54 0.02
CA ALA A 332 16.82 8.68 -0.91
C ALA A 332 16.87 9.29 -2.32
N LEU A 333 15.74 9.83 -2.79
CA LEU A 333 15.64 10.48 -4.10
C LEU A 333 16.45 11.77 -4.17
N ASP A 334 16.45 12.59 -3.11
CA ASP A 334 17.28 13.81 -3.02
C ASP A 334 18.77 13.47 -3.14
N ARG A 335 19.22 12.46 -2.40
CA ARG A 335 20.61 11.96 -2.48
C ARG A 335 20.95 11.46 -3.89
N LYS A 336 20.07 10.65 -4.49
CA LYS A 336 20.27 10.12 -5.85
C LYS A 336 20.34 11.25 -6.88
N SER A 337 19.51 12.28 -6.75
CA SER A 337 19.54 13.45 -7.62
C SER A 337 20.85 14.24 -7.48
N GLN A 338 21.35 14.43 -6.26
CA GLN A 338 22.65 15.08 -6.00
C GLN A 338 23.83 14.29 -6.58
N GLU A 339 23.81 12.96 -6.47
CA GLU A 339 24.84 12.07 -7.03
C GLU A 339 24.86 12.07 -8.56
N LEU A 340 23.69 12.12 -9.19
CA LEU A 340 23.54 12.25 -10.65
C LEU A 340 23.99 13.61 -11.17
N GLY A 341 23.81 14.68 -10.38
CA GLY A 341 24.10 16.06 -10.80
C GLY A 341 23.16 16.58 -11.89
N GLY A 342 21.95 16.00 -12.00
CA GLY A 342 20.97 16.31 -13.04
C GLY A 342 19.55 15.84 -12.69
N ASP A 343 18.66 15.89 -13.68
CA ASP A 343 17.27 15.45 -13.52
C ASP A 343 17.19 13.95 -13.22
N LEU A 344 16.50 13.59 -12.13
CA LEU A 344 16.20 12.21 -11.80
C LEU A 344 15.00 11.76 -12.62
N ILE A 345 15.25 11.06 -13.73
CA ILE A 345 14.21 10.56 -14.63
C ILE A 345 13.92 9.08 -14.33
N SER A 346 12.65 8.73 -14.18
CA SER A 346 12.18 7.36 -14.02
C SER A 346 11.03 7.06 -14.99
N GLU A 347 10.80 5.79 -15.28
CA GLU A 347 9.65 5.34 -16.09
C GLU A 347 8.42 5.25 -15.19
N GLY A 348 7.34 5.90 -15.60
CA GLY A 348 6.04 5.82 -14.94
C GLY A 348 5.01 5.09 -15.78
N ILE A 349 4.05 4.45 -15.11
CA ILE A 349 2.88 3.81 -15.73
C ILE A 349 1.67 4.69 -15.46
N VAL A 350 0.99 5.14 -16.50
CA VAL A 350 -0.22 5.96 -16.37
C VAL A 350 -1.35 5.07 -15.84
N LEU A 351 -1.89 5.39 -14.67
CA LEU A 351 -3.00 4.65 -14.06
C LEU A 351 -4.36 5.20 -14.49
N CYS A 352 -4.52 6.52 -14.37
CA CYS A 352 -5.76 7.23 -14.65
C CYS A 352 -5.47 8.50 -15.43
N VAL A 353 -6.35 8.83 -16.38
CA VAL A 353 -6.28 10.05 -17.17
C VAL A 353 -7.51 10.92 -16.89
N TYR A 354 -7.29 12.22 -16.70
CA TYR A 354 -8.32 13.22 -16.42
C TYR A 354 -8.24 14.39 -17.42
N GLU A 355 -9.12 15.37 -17.29
CA GLU A 355 -9.20 16.55 -18.18
C GLU A 355 -7.92 17.39 -18.20
N SER A 356 -7.26 17.55 -17.05
CA SER A 356 -6.10 18.43 -16.88
C SER A 356 -4.95 17.80 -16.10
N ALA A 357 -4.98 16.48 -15.91
CA ALA A 357 -3.96 15.74 -15.17
C ALA A 357 -4.00 14.25 -15.51
N PHE A 358 -2.99 13.51 -15.07
CA PHE A 358 -2.99 12.06 -15.07
C PHE A 358 -2.20 11.52 -13.87
N ASP A 359 -2.64 10.40 -13.33
CA ASP A 359 -1.97 9.71 -12.22
C ASP A 359 -0.96 8.71 -12.77
N VAL A 360 0.24 8.69 -12.19
CA VAL A 360 1.36 7.87 -12.63
C VAL A 360 1.90 7.06 -11.47
N LEU A 361 1.95 5.75 -11.63
CA LEU A 361 2.70 4.84 -10.77
C LEU A 361 4.17 4.86 -11.17
N ILE A 362 5.07 4.93 -10.20
CA ILE A 362 6.52 4.79 -10.43
C ILE A 362 6.97 3.43 -9.89
N PRO A 363 7.05 2.38 -10.74
CA PRO A 363 7.29 1.01 -10.27
C PRO A 363 8.64 0.85 -9.58
N GLU A 364 9.63 1.66 -9.94
CA GLU A 364 10.97 1.64 -9.33
C GLU A 364 10.94 1.99 -7.84
N TYR A 365 10.05 2.89 -7.43
CA TYR A 365 9.99 3.39 -6.05
C TYR A 365 8.70 3.03 -5.32
N GLY A 366 7.72 2.44 -6.01
CA GLY A 366 6.50 1.96 -5.38
C GLY A 366 5.60 3.07 -4.84
N PHE A 367 5.52 4.20 -5.54
CA PHE A 367 4.55 5.25 -5.19
C PHE A 367 3.82 5.78 -6.42
N GLU A 368 2.66 6.37 -6.18
CA GLU A 368 1.85 7.05 -7.17
C GLU A 368 1.93 8.56 -7.00
N LYS A 369 1.99 9.29 -8.12
CA LYS A 369 1.84 10.74 -8.13
C LYS A 369 1.08 11.26 -9.34
N ARG A 370 0.38 12.36 -9.13
CA ARG A 370 -0.32 13.10 -10.17
C ARG A 370 0.62 14.04 -10.92
N VAL A 371 0.60 13.94 -12.24
CA VAL A 371 1.18 14.93 -13.14
C VAL A 371 0.09 15.91 -13.53
N HIS A 372 0.26 17.19 -13.18
CA HIS A 372 -0.68 18.25 -13.52
C HIS A 372 -0.25 18.96 -14.80
N CYS A 373 -1.17 19.19 -15.73
CA CYS A 373 -0.85 19.76 -17.04
C CYS A 373 -0.44 21.24 -16.98
N ASP A 374 -0.95 22.00 -16.02
CA ASP A 374 -0.56 23.40 -15.74
C ASP A 374 0.89 23.55 -15.25
N GLN A 375 1.48 22.45 -14.77
CA GLN A 375 2.87 22.37 -14.33
C GLN A 375 3.83 21.94 -15.46
N LEU A 376 3.34 21.82 -16.70
CA LEU A 376 4.10 21.40 -17.88
C LEU A 376 4.16 22.52 -18.94
N PRO A 377 5.22 22.57 -19.77
CA PRO A 377 5.34 23.50 -20.90
C PRO A 377 4.41 23.11 -22.06
N LEU A 378 3.11 23.32 -21.87
CA LEU A 378 2.05 23.00 -22.82
C LEU A 378 1.40 24.26 -23.38
N LYS A 379 1.09 24.24 -24.68
CA LYS A 379 0.21 25.22 -25.33
C LYS A 379 -1.25 25.02 -24.91
N LYS A 380 -1.68 23.75 -24.83
CA LYS A 380 -3.00 23.30 -24.39
C LYS A 380 -2.96 21.80 -24.06
N ALA A 381 -4.01 21.33 -23.38
CA ALA A 381 -4.29 19.91 -23.19
C ALA A 381 -5.76 19.65 -23.53
N GLU A 382 -6.04 18.56 -24.24
CA GLU A 382 -7.41 18.19 -24.67
C GLU A 382 -7.71 16.76 -24.24
N PHE A 383 -8.86 16.56 -23.61
CA PHE A 383 -9.28 15.26 -23.09
C PHE A 383 -10.49 14.72 -23.86
N ASP A 384 -10.33 13.54 -24.44
CA ASP A 384 -11.43 12.77 -25.05
C ASP A 384 -11.96 11.76 -24.03
N LYS A 385 -13.13 12.06 -23.45
CA LYS A 385 -13.80 11.22 -22.45
C LYS A 385 -14.16 9.83 -22.98
N ASN A 386 -14.52 9.71 -24.25
CA ASN A 386 -14.96 8.44 -24.84
C ASN A 386 -13.77 7.50 -25.06
N LYS A 387 -12.62 8.06 -25.45
CA LYS A 387 -11.38 7.29 -25.66
C LYS A 387 -10.48 7.22 -24.44
N ARG A 388 -10.81 7.95 -23.36
CA ARG A 388 -9.95 8.18 -22.18
C ARG A 388 -8.52 8.54 -22.59
N LEU A 389 -8.43 9.49 -23.52
CA LEU A 389 -7.19 9.95 -24.12
C LEU A 389 -6.96 11.41 -23.72
N LEU A 390 -5.77 11.70 -23.20
CA LEU A 390 -5.32 13.07 -22.99
C LEU A 390 -4.24 13.42 -24.00
N GLU A 391 -4.53 14.42 -24.82
CA GLU A 391 -3.61 14.96 -25.82
C GLU A 391 -2.87 16.17 -25.24
N LEU A 392 -1.55 16.05 -25.12
CA LEU A 392 -0.68 17.12 -24.62
C LEU A 392 -0.03 17.85 -25.80
N TYR A 393 -0.29 19.15 -25.94
CA TYR A 393 0.28 19.97 -27.01
C TYR A 393 1.51 20.70 -26.48
N TRP A 394 2.70 20.16 -26.75
CA TRP A 394 3.96 20.63 -26.18
C TRP A 394 4.51 21.90 -26.83
N GLU A 395 5.19 22.72 -26.04
CA GLU A 395 6.10 23.74 -26.54
C GLU A 395 7.44 23.10 -26.95
N LYS A 396 7.80 23.20 -28.23
CA LYS A 396 9.04 22.61 -28.76
C LYS A 396 10.27 23.29 -28.16
N GLY A 397 11.24 22.48 -27.74
CA GLY A 397 12.53 22.96 -27.23
C GLY A 397 12.50 23.53 -25.81
N VAL A 398 11.38 23.40 -25.08
CA VAL A 398 11.28 23.86 -23.67
C VAL A 398 11.38 22.65 -22.73
N PRO A 399 12.49 22.47 -22.00
CA PRO A 399 12.63 21.34 -21.07
C PRO A 399 11.67 21.46 -19.88
N SER A 400 10.99 20.36 -19.52
CA SER A 400 10.05 20.32 -18.39
C SER A 400 10.70 20.66 -17.04
N SER A 401 12.00 20.41 -16.88
CA SER A 401 12.74 20.74 -15.65
C SER A 401 13.03 22.23 -15.48
N ALA A 402 13.11 22.97 -16.58
CA ALA A 402 13.34 24.41 -16.62
C ALA A 402 12.04 25.24 -16.65
N PHE A 403 10.91 24.59 -16.91
CA PHE A 403 9.60 25.24 -16.90
C PHE A 403 9.24 25.73 -15.50
N VAL A 404 8.89 27.01 -15.38
CA VAL A 404 8.38 27.62 -14.15
C VAL A 404 6.89 27.91 -14.35
N PRO A 405 6.01 27.15 -13.67
CA PRO A 405 4.56 27.34 -13.65
C PRO A 405 4.17 28.78 -13.29
N GLU A 406 3.04 29.26 -13.84
CA GLU A 406 2.54 30.63 -13.61
C GLU A 406 2.33 30.97 -12.12
N ASP A 407 1.93 30.00 -11.31
CA ASP A 407 1.69 30.14 -9.88
C ASP A 407 2.97 30.18 -9.03
N GLU A 408 4.07 29.59 -9.53
CA GLU A 408 5.40 29.61 -8.91
C GLU A 408 6.24 30.84 -9.30
N LYS A 409 5.80 31.64 -10.28
CA LYS A 409 6.52 32.86 -10.69
C LYS A 409 6.56 33.91 -9.56
N PRO A 410 7.72 34.58 -9.33
CA PRO A 410 7.86 35.59 -8.27
C PRO A 410 6.82 36.71 -8.39
N LYS A 411 6.25 37.14 -7.25
CA LYS A 411 5.17 38.17 -7.16
C LYS A 411 5.47 39.49 -7.88
N ALA A 412 6.74 39.85 -8.12
CA ALA A 412 7.11 41.04 -8.89
C ALA A 412 6.63 41.01 -10.35
N SER A 413 6.44 39.83 -10.93
CA SER A 413 5.87 39.65 -12.28
C SER A 413 4.33 39.73 -12.30
N ARG A 414 3.66 39.62 -11.14
CA ARG A 414 2.20 39.55 -11.02
C ARG A 414 1.51 40.91 -11.19
N ALA A 415 2.26 42.01 -11.01
CA ALA A 415 1.70 43.37 -11.02
C ALA A 415 1.33 43.88 -12.43
N ASN A 416 2.02 43.44 -13.49
CA ASN A 416 1.74 43.90 -14.85
C ASN A 416 0.65 43.10 -15.59
N ASN A 417 0.32 41.88 -15.13
CA ASN A 417 -0.66 41.02 -15.80
C ASN A 417 -2.05 41.00 -15.16
N TRP A 418 -2.22 41.56 -13.95
CA TRP A 418 -3.51 41.50 -13.25
C TRP A 418 -4.60 42.31 -13.99
N SER A 419 -4.26 43.45 -14.60
CA SER A 419 -5.23 44.26 -15.36
C SER A 419 -5.68 43.57 -16.65
N ALA A 420 -4.76 42.91 -17.36
CA ALA A 420 -5.06 42.18 -18.59
C ALA A 420 -5.82 40.87 -18.33
N ALA A 421 -5.45 40.12 -17.28
CA ALA A 421 -6.11 38.86 -16.92
C ALA A 421 -7.51 39.07 -16.30
N ALA A 422 -7.72 40.16 -15.55
CA ALA A 422 -9.04 40.52 -15.06
C ALA A 422 -9.98 40.93 -16.21
N ALA A 423 -9.48 41.74 -17.17
CA ALA A 423 -10.26 42.13 -18.35
C ALA A 423 -10.61 40.93 -19.26
N ALA A 424 -9.70 39.97 -19.42
CA ALA A 424 -9.94 38.76 -20.19
C ALA A 424 -10.95 37.80 -19.51
N ARG A 425 -10.89 37.67 -18.17
CA ARG A 425 -11.85 36.87 -17.40
C ARG A 425 -13.25 37.46 -17.39
N ASP A 426 -13.39 38.78 -17.25
CA ASP A 426 -14.69 39.45 -17.35
C ASP A 426 -15.29 39.33 -18.75
N SER A 427 -14.47 39.42 -19.80
CA SER A 427 -14.90 39.26 -21.20
C SER A 427 -15.32 37.82 -21.52
N ALA A 428 -14.65 36.82 -20.93
CA ALA A 428 -15.01 35.41 -21.09
C ALA A 428 -16.28 35.06 -20.29
N ALA A 429 -16.44 35.61 -19.08
CA ALA A 429 -17.63 35.40 -18.26
C ALA A 429 -18.89 36.08 -18.83
N THR A 430 -18.74 37.25 -19.48
CA THR A 430 -19.83 37.91 -20.21
C THR A 430 -20.24 37.13 -21.46
N ARG A 431 -19.28 36.64 -22.26
CA ARG A 431 -19.58 35.76 -23.41
C ARG A 431 -20.26 34.45 -23.00
N ALA A 432 -19.80 33.81 -21.93
CA ALA A 432 -20.43 32.59 -21.41
C ALA A 432 -21.87 32.84 -20.94
N LYS A 433 -22.14 33.98 -20.28
CA LYS A 433 -23.50 34.39 -19.90
C LYS A 433 -24.37 34.71 -21.11
N GLU A 434 -23.83 35.34 -22.14
CA GLU A 434 -24.55 35.62 -23.40
C GLU A 434 -24.90 34.33 -24.15
N GLU A 435 -23.97 33.37 -24.23
CA GLU A 435 -24.23 32.05 -24.81
C GLU A 435 -25.23 31.23 -23.99
N GLU A 436 -25.18 31.30 -22.66
CA GLU A 436 -26.12 30.60 -21.78
C GLU A 436 -27.54 31.21 -21.82
N THR A 437 -27.64 32.53 -21.93
CA THR A 437 -28.91 33.24 -22.10
C THR A 437 -29.51 33.02 -23.49
N GLN A 438 -28.68 32.91 -24.54
CA GLN A 438 -29.13 32.48 -25.88
C GLN A 438 -29.60 31.01 -25.89
N ARG A 439 -28.90 30.10 -25.20
CA ARG A 439 -29.35 28.70 -25.04
C ARG A 439 -30.68 28.59 -24.29
N LYS A 440 -30.84 29.36 -23.20
CA LYS A 440 -32.09 29.41 -22.41
C LYS A 440 -33.26 30.05 -23.16
N GLN A 441 -33.01 30.91 -24.15
CA GLN A 441 -34.05 31.46 -25.04
C GLN A 441 -34.43 30.52 -26.20
N MET A 442 -33.61 29.51 -26.53
CA MET A 442 -33.91 28.53 -27.58
C MET A 442 -34.66 27.31 -27.06
N ASP A 443 -34.50 26.94 -25.79
CA ASP A 443 -35.21 25.80 -25.19
C ASP A 443 -36.42 26.26 -24.37
N THR A 444 -37.53 26.53 -25.06
CA THR A 444 -38.86 26.61 -24.42
C THR A 444 -39.88 25.78 -25.20
N ALA A 445 -39.79 24.44 -25.07
CA ALA A 445 -40.94 23.55 -25.22
C ALA A 445 -40.65 22.18 -24.60
N THR A 446 -41.42 21.87 -23.55
CA THR A 446 -41.78 20.52 -23.03
C THR A 446 -40.67 19.59 -22.52
N ILE A 447 -40.57 19.41 -21.19
CA ILE A 447 -40.91 18.15 -20.48
C ILE A 447 -40.79 18.32 -18.94
N SER A 448 -41.58 17.48 -18.26
CA SER A 448 -42.09 17.48 -16.89
C SER A 448 -41.07 17.24 -15.77
N THR A 449 -41.42 17.74 -14.58
CA THR A 449 -40.77 17.61 -13.27
C THR A 449 -41.03 16.24 -12.64
N ASP A 450 -39.99 15.40 -12.55
CA ASP A 450 -39.72 14.41 -11.49
C ASP A 450 -38.47 13.63 -11.91
N ASP A 451 -37.29 14.08 -11.45
CA ASP A 451 -36.00 13.35 -11.36
C ASP A 451 -34.82 14.33 -11.10
N ALA A 452 -34.99 15.27 -10.17
CA ALA A 452 -33.98 16.30 -9.87
C ALA A 452 -33.51 16.30 -8.40
N ASP A 453 -33.70 15.20 -7.68
CA ASP A 453 -33.26 15.04 -6.28
C ASP A 453 -32.22 13.91 -6.08
N ALA A 454 -31.64 13.36 -7.15
CA ALA A 454 -30.62 12.31 -7.09
C ALA A 454 -29.21 12.78 -7.54
N LEU A 455 -28.89 14.07 -7.37
CA LEU A 455 -27.62 14.65 -7.82
C LEU A 455 -26.76 15.26 -6.69
N PHE A 456 -27.17 15.12 -5.42
CA PHE A 456 -26.46 15.66 -4.26
C PHE A 456 -26.35 14.69 -3.06
N ASP A 457 -26.56 13.39 -3.26
CA ASP A 457 -26.39 12.38 -2.20
C ASP A 457 -24.94 11.85 -2.09
N ASP A 458 -24.00 12.46 -2.80
CA ASP A 458 -22.56 12.12 -2.75
C ASP A 458 -21.79 12.86 -1.63
N ASP A 459 -22.42 13.76 -0.86
CA ASP A 459 -21.71 14.60 0.13
C ASP A 459 -21.94 14.23 1.62
N ASP A 460 -22.92 13.40 1.98
CA ASP A 460 -23.20 13.09 3.40
C ASP A 460 -22.48 11.83 3.94
N ASP A 461 -22.05 10.89 3.07
CA ASP A 461 -21.11 9.82 3.46
C ASP A 461 -19.64 10.24 3.27
N ALA A 462 -19.39 11.36 2.57
CA ALA A 462 -18.05 11.86 2.28
C ALA A 462 -17.35 12.48 3.50
N VAL A 463 -18.06 12.99 4.50
CA VAL A 463 -17.42 13.65 5.65
C VAL A 463 -16.64 12.67 6.54
N SER A 464 -17.03 11.38 6.55
CA SER A 464 -16.27 10.33 7.23
C SER A 464 -15.19 9.68 6.34
N GLU A 465 -15.41 9.58 5.03
CA GLU A 465 -14.46 8.97 4.08
C GLU A 465 -13.36 9.93 3.56
N ILE A 466 -13.56 11.26 3.61
CA ILE A 466 -12.52 12.27 3.28
C ILE A 466 -11.33 12.17 4.24
N THR A 467 -11.55 11.74 5.47
CA THR A 467 -10.47 11.41 6.42
C THR A 467 -9.74 10.09 6.10
N GLU A 468 -10.30 9.18 5.31
CA GLU A 468 -9.66 7.92 4.91
C GLU A 468 -8.96 8.01 3.54
N GLN A 469 -9.38 8.92 2.65
CA GLN A 469 -8.73 9.13 1.33
C GLN A 469 -7.49 10.03 1.37
N THR A 470 -7.13 10.58 2.53
CA THR A 470 -5.96 11.45 2.73
C THR A 470 -4.68 10.71 3.16
N ALA A 471 -4.68 9.37 3.16
CA ALA A 471 -3.49 8.56 3.45
C ALA A 471 -2.59 8.27 2.23
N GLY A 472 -3.07 8.53 1.00
CA GLY A 472 -2.21 8.70 -0.16
C GLY A 472 -1.70 10.14 -0.21
N VAL A 473 -0.41 10.35 -0.46
CA VAL A 473 0.28 11.65 -0.37
C VAL A 473 -0.37 12.74 -1.25
N SER A 474 -1.38 13.42 -0.71
CA SER A 474 -2.02 14.63 -1.24
C SER A 474 -2.15 15.66 -0.11
N LEU A 475 -1.37 16.73 -0.19
CA LEU A 475 -1.40 17.86 0.74
C LEU A 475 -2.35 18.94 0.22
N ASN A 476 -3.36 19.23 1.04
CA ASN A 476 -4.30 20.37 1.10
C ASN A 476 -4.26 21.48 0.04
N THR A 477 -5.45 21.76 -0.49
CA THR A 477 -5.90 23.06 -1.04
C THR A 477 -6.42 24.00 0.06
N ASP A 478 -5.89 25.22 0.06
CA ASP A 478 -6.42 26.49 0.57
C ASP A 478 -6.78 26.70 2.06
N ARG A 479 -5.93 27.50 2.76
CA ARG A 479 -6.35 28.73 3.45
C ARG A 479 -5.15 29.58 3.92
N ASN A 480 -5.08 30.82 3.43
CA ASN A 480 -4.35 31.93 4.04
C ASN A 480 -5.17 32.51 5.20
N THR A 481 -4.61 32.61 6.40
CA THR A 481 -4.74 33.79 7.28
C THR A 481 -3.69 33.74 8.39
N GLN A 482 -2.98 34.86 8.55
CA GLN A 482 -1.99 35.14 9.58
C GLN A 482 -2.61 35.15 11.00
N SER A 483 -1.86 34.67 12.00
CA SER A 483 -1.65 35.35 13.30
C SER A 483 -0.65 34.60 14.18
N MET A 484 0.43 35.30 14.57
CA MET A 484 1.34 34.99 15.71
C MET A 484 0.59 35.22 17.05
N PRO A 485 0.97 34.68 18.25
CA PRO A 485 2.30 34.80 18.91
C PRO A 485 2.64 33.64 19.92
N PRO A 486 3.52 33.81 20.94
CA PRO A 486 4.96 34.10 20.94
C PRO A 486 5.81 32.95 21.56
N SER A 487 7.12 33.04 21.36
CA SER A 487 8.17 32.19 21.92
C SER A 487 8.25 32.17 23.45
N PRO A 488 8.83 31.12 24.06
CA PRO A 488 9.59 31.25 25.29
C PRO A 488 11.09 31.01 25.08
N THR A 489 11.86 31.87 25.73
CA THR A 489 13.29 31.81 25.98
C THR A 489 13.63 30.70 26.99
N ARG A 490 14.80 30.03 26.85
CA ARG A 490 15.79 29.89 27.93
C ARG A 490 17.13 29.31 27.47
N ASN A 491 18.17 29.83 28.14
CA ASN A 491 19.61 29.64 28.04
C ASN A 491 20.14 28.20 28.19
N GLY A 492 21.17 27.92 27.38
CA GLY A 492 22.50 27.39 27.68
C GLY A 492 22.73 26.38 28.82
N ILE A 493 23.45 25.31 28.50
CA ILE A 493 24.77 24.96 29.08
C ILE A 493 25.44 23.89 28.19
N SER A 494 26.74 24.10 27.99
CA SER A 494 27.72 23.23 27.32
C SER A 494 28.06 21.98 28.12
N SER A 495 28.25 20.85 27.46
CA SER A 495 29.39 19.95 27.75
C SER A 495 29.62 18.93 26.64
N GLN A 496 30.88 18.92 26.21
CA GLN A 496 31.59 17.98 25.36
C GLN A 496 31.17 16.50 25.53
N GLN A 497 31.06 15.78 24.41
CA GLN A 497 31.78 14.52 24.13
C GLN A 497 31.24 13.89 22.84
N GLY A 498 32.06 13.87 21.79
CA GLY A 498 31.85 12.97 20.66
C GLY A 498 32.30 11.55 21.01
N PRO A 499 31.79 10.54 20.31
CA PRO A 499 32.74 9.58 19.76
C PRO A 499 32.42 9.11 18.33
N GLN A 500 33.49 9.13 17.54
CA GLN A 500 34.02 8.03 16.73
C GLN A 500 33.08 7.25 15.79
N ARG A 501 33.26 7.60 14.52
CA ARG A 501 33.03 6.85 13.28
C ARG A 501 33.59 5.43 13.37
N THR A 502 32.76 4.42 13.11
CA THR A 502 33.19 3.11 12.62
C THR A 502 32.65 2.93 11.21
N LYS A 503 33.57 2.85 10.23
CA LYS A 503 33.26 2.50 8.84
C LYS A 503 33.18 0.99 8.75
N SER A 504 32.08 0.47 8.22
CA SER A 504 32.02 -0.87 7.66
C SER A 504 31.54 -0.73 6.21
N ASP A 505 32.47 -0.93 5.27
CA ASP A 505 32.21 -0.95 3.84
C ASP A 505 31.51 -2.26 3.48
N SER A 506 30.29 -2.17 2.95
CA SER A 506 29.63 -3.27 2.26
C SER A 506 29.89 -3.10 0.75
N LYS A 507 30.61 -4.06 0.17
CA LYS A 507 30.89 -4.14 -1.28
C LYS A 507 29.57 -4.27 -2.04
N ILE A 508 29.20 -3.22 -2.77
CA ILE A 508 28.18 -3.28 -3.82
C ILE A 508 28.85 -3.89 -5.06
N LEU A 509 28.22 -4.92 -5.63
CA LEU A 509 28.59 -5.49 -6.92
C LEU A 509 28.54 -4.37 -7.97
N HIS A 510 29.70 -4.06 -8.56
CA HIS A 510 29.77 -3.21 -9.75
C HIS A 510 29.11 -3.94 -10.93
N THR A 511 27.93 -3.49 -11.34
CA THR A 511 27.48 -3.66 -12.72
C THR A 511 28.31 -2.72 -13.61
N THR A 512 28.76 -3.26 -14.74
CA THR A 512 29.56 -2.58 -15.78
C THR A 512 28.99 -1.21 -16.17
N PRO A 513 29.83 -0.22 -16.53
CA PRO A 513 29.35 1.10 -16.93
C PRO A 513 28.60 0.98 -18.25
N GLU A 514 27.27 1.10 -18.20
CA GLU A 514 26.46 1.35 -19.40
C GLU A 514 27.04 2.59 -20.10
N ALA A 515 27.42 2.43 -21.37
CA ALA A 515 27.72 3.57 -22.23
C ALA A 515 26.51 4.52 -22.17
N LYS A 516 26.72 5.78 -21.79
CA LYS A 516 25.64 6.76 -21.57
C LYS A 516 24.86 6.98 -22.88
N LEU A 517 23.80 6.19 -23.09
CA LEU A 517 22.78 6.48 -24.10
C LEU A 517 22.22 7.88 -23.83
N SER A 518 21.91 8.64 -24.90
CA SER A 518 21.21 9.91 -24.74
C SER A 518 19.81 9.67 -24.13
N ASN A 519 19.28 10.63 -23.38
CA ASN A 519 17.89 10.58 -22.90
C ASN A 519 16.91 10.35 -24.05
N LYS A 520 17.21 10.91 -25.23
CA LYS A 520 16.45 10.68 -26.45
C LYS A 520 16.43 9.21 -26.85
N ASP A 521 17.58 8.55 -26.91
CA ASP A 521 17.69 7.14 -27.30
C ASP A 521 16.99 6.22 -26.29
N LYS A 522 17.01 6.61 -25.00
CA LYS A 522 16.42 5.83 -23.92
C LYS A 522 14.89 5.92 -23.89
N TYR A 523 14.34 7.13 -23.99
CA TYR A 523 12.94 7.38 -23.65
C TYR A 523 12.02 7.68 -24.83
N LEU A 524 12.55 8.06 -26.01
CA LEU A 524 11.70 8.47 -27.14
C LEU A 524 10.70 7.38 -27.56
N LYS A 525 11.08 6.10 -27.43
CA LYS A 525 10.25 4.93 -27.72
C LYS A 525 9.04 4.76 -26.80
N LEU A 526 9.02 5.43 -25.64
CA LEU A 526 7.92 5.33 -24.66
C LEU A 526 6.77 6.28 -24.99
N PHE A 527 7.02 7.29 -25.82
CA PHE A 527 6.00 8.28 -26.17
C PHE A 527 5.18 7.86 -27.39
N SER A 528 3.89 8.18 -27.35
CA SER A 528 3.02 8.17 -28.54
C SER A 528 2.94 9.58 -29.11
N LEU A 529 3.72 9.86 -30.15
CA LEU A 529 3.91 11.21 -30.69
C LEU A 529 3.24 11.40 -32.05
N ARG A 530 2.65 12.57 -32.28
CA ARG A 530 2.08 13.00 -33.55
C ARG A 530 2.41 14.45 -33.82
N GLU A 531 2.57 14.81 -35.09
CA GLU A 531 2.70 16.20 -35.53
C GLU A 531 1.57 16.52 -36.50
N SER A 532 0.80 17.57 -36.21
CA SER A 532 -0.35 17.99 -37.01
C SER A 532 -0.54 19.50 -36.91
N ASP A 533 -0.71 20.17 -38.05
CA ASP A 533 -0.91 21.63 -38.15
C ASP A 533 0.15 22.46 -37.40
N GLY A 534 1.40 22.00 -37.39
CA GLY A 534 2.50 22.65 -36.68
C GLY A 534 2.48 22.48 -35.15
N ASN A 535 1.61 21.62 -34.64
CA ASN A 535 1.54 21.23 -33.24
C ASN A 535 2.32 19.94 -32.97
N TYR A 536 2.93 19.88 -31.79
CA TYR A 536 3.72 18.76 -31.29
C TYR A 536 2.91 18.05 -30.21
N ILE A 537 2.27 16.93 -30.56
CA ILE A 537 1.21 16.30 -29.77
C ILE A 537 1.72 14.98 -29.19
N GLN A 538 1.49 14.77 -27.89
CA GLN A 538 1.66 13.49 -27.23
C GLN A 538 0.30 12.93 -26.80
N ASP A 539 0.03 11.68 -27.15
CA ASP A 539 -1.11 10.92 -26.67
C ASP A 539 -0.75 10.24 -25.33
N VAL A 540 -1.54 10.50 -24.28
CA VAL A 540 -1.42 9.85 -22.97
C VAL A 540 -2.65 8.98 -22.71
N ARG A 541 -2.42 7.68 -22.51
CA ARG A 541 -3.47 6.66 -22.30
C ARG A 541 -3.20 5.87 -21.02
N GLU A 542 -4.25 5.28 -20.46
CA GLU A 542 -4.12 4.35 -19.33
C GLU A 542 -3.23 3.16 -19.71
N MET A 543 -2.41 2.72 -18.75
CA MET A 543 -1.35 1.71 -18.89
C MET A 543 -0.23 2.01 -19.89
N SER A 544 -0.22 3.20 -20.50
CA SER A 544 0.94 3.65 -21.27
C SER A 544 2.11 4.03 -20.36
N ARG A 545 3.33 3.93 -20.89
CA ARG A 545 4.54 4.36 -20.18
C ARG A 545 4.84 5.81 -20.50
N VAL A 546 5.26 6.55 -19.47
CA VAL A 546 5.67 7.95 -19.59
C VAL A 546 6.92 8.20 -18.77
N PRO A 547 8.00 8.73 -19.36
CA PRO A 547 9.16 9.15 -18.59
C PRO A 547 8.84 10.41 -17.80
N VAL A 548 9.17 10.38 -16.51
CA VAL A 548 8.86 11.46 -15.57
C VAL A 548 10.11 11.92 -14.82
N ILE A 549 10.15 13.21 -14.55
CA ILE A 549 11.17 13.84 -13.72
C ILE A 549 10.65 13.85 -12.28
N LEU A 550 11.45 13.28 -11.38
CA LEU A 550 11.19 13.25 -9.95
C LEU A 550 12.00 14.36 -9.28
N LYS A 551 11.34 15.18 -8.48
CA LYS A 551 11.97 16.23 -7.66
C LYS A 551 11.51 16.14 -6.22
N THR A 552 12.42 16.42 -5.31
CA THR A 552 12.17 16.42 -3.86
C THR A 552 12.45 17.80 -3.29
N ASP A 553 11.51 18.31 -2.50
CA ASP A 553 11.66 19.55 -1.74
C ASP A 553 11.89 19.21 -0.28
N MET A 554 13.17 19.23 0.11
CA MET A 554 13.62 18.95 1.48
C MET A 554 13.44 20.15 2.43
N THR A 555 13.01 21.31 1.92
CA THR A 555 12.77 22.50 2.76
C THR A 555 11.41 22.48 3.46
N LYS A 556 10.48 21.67 2.96
CA LYS A 556 9.14 21.47 3.55
C LYS A 556 9.18 20.41 4.66
N SER A 557 8.23 20.52 5.59
CA SER A 557 8.02 19.54 6.66
C SER A 557 6.54 19.11 6.70
N PRO A 558 6.21 17.86 6.33
CA PRO A 558 7.12 16.84 5.80
C PRO A 558 7.69 17.23 4.40
N PRO A 559 8.83 16.63 3.98
CA PRO A 559 9.37 16.82 2.64
C PRO A 559 8.34 16.48 1.56
N CYS A 560 8.37 17.22 0.45
CA CYS A 560 7.43 17.03 -0.65
C CYS A 560 8.11 16.36 -1.85
N LEU A 561 7.37 15.49 -2.54
CA LEU A 561 7.79 14.88 -3.79
C LEU A 561 6.87 15.38 -4.90
N THR A 562 7.49 15.98 -5.94
CA THR A 562 6.81 16.48 -7.12
C THR A 562 7.25 15.70 -8.35
N ILE A 563 6.35 15.61 -9.33
CA ILE A 563 6.53 14.86 -10.57
C ILE A 563 6.16 15.74 -11.76
N ARG A 564 6.91 15.62 -12.86
CA ARG A 564 6.58 16.26 -14.14
C ARG A 564 6.86 15.29 -15.28
N SER A 565 5.99 15.23 -16.29
CA SER A 565 6.28 14.49 -17.51
C SER A 565 7.42 15.17 -18.29
N LEU A 566 8.31 14.36 -18.85
CA LEU A 566 9.38 14.83 -19.71
C LEU A 566 8.80 15.31 -21.05
N ASN A 567 9.21 16.48 -21.54
CA ASN A 567 8.81 17.00 -22.84
C ASN A 567 9.56 16.23 -23.95
N PRO A 568 8.88 15.39 -24.76
CA PRO A 568 9.54 14.59 -25.79
C PRO A 568 10.18 15.44 -26.90
N TYR A 569 9.71 16.67 -27.09
CA TYR A 569 10.19 17.60 -28.13
C TYR A 569 11.30 18.54 -27.65
N ALA A 570 11.84 18.28 -26.45
CA ALA A 570 13.02 18.95 -25.89
C ALA A 570 14.19 17.98 -25.59
N LEU A 571 14.09 16.72 -26.05
CA LEU A 571 15.07 15.64 -25.84
C LEU A 571 16.24 15.61 -26.82
#